data_AF-A0A9D2N5Z5-F1
#
_entry.id   AF-A0A9D2N5Z5-F1
#
_cell.length_a   1.000
_cell.length_b   1.000
_cell.length_c   1.000
_cell.angle_alpha   90.00
_cell.angle_beta   90.00
_cell.angle_gamma   90.00
#
_symmetry.space_group_name_H-M   'P 1'
#
loop_
_entity.id
_entity.type
_entity.pdbx_description
1 polymer ?
#
loop_
_entity_poly.entity_id
_entity_poly.type
_entity_poly.pdbx_seq_one_letter_code
_entity_poly.pdbx_strand_id
1 'polypeptide(L)' 'NKIYIAVWRRNSQSPVVTIPISSLKNKAAIVKCGYPQEGPCRWHWNREAGELTVMLPEAVSARVFEVIYE' A
#
# COMPACT_ATOMS: atom_id res chain seq x y z
N ASN A 1 -6.04 15.02 5.57
CA ASN A 1 -6.87 14.23 4.64
C ASN A 1 -6.59 12.73 4.71
N LYS A 2 -7.44 11.87 4.10
CA LYS A 2 -7.23 10.41 4.04
C LYS A 2 -7.54 9.84 2.65
N ILE A 3 -6.70 8.92 2.17
CA ILE A 3 -6.94 8.06 1.01
C ILE A 3 -6.96 6.60 1.50
N TYR A 4 -7.91 5.82 1.00
CA TYR A 4 -7.96 4.37 1.23
C TYR A 4 -7.56 3.64 -0.04
N ILE A 5 -6.67 2.65 0.08
CA ILE A 5 -6.19 1.84 -1.05
C ILE A 5 -6.45 0.38 -0.75
N ALA A 6 -7.33 -0.23 -1.54
CA ALA A 6 -7.51 -1.68 -1.53
C ALA A 6 -6.52 -2.33 -2.50
N VAL A 7 -5.76 -3.30 -2.01
CA VAL A 7 -4.79 -4.08 -2.77
C VAL A 7 -5.16 -5.55 -2.64
N TRP A 8 -5.36 -6.21 -3.77
CA TRP A 8 -5.64 -7.63 -3.83
C TRP A 8 -4.65 -8.34 -4.73
N ARG A 9 -4.14 -9.48 -4.26
CA ARG A 9 -3.41 -10.44 -5.06
C ARG A 9 -4.34 -11.59 -5.42
N ARG A 10 -4.48 -11.86 -6.72
CA ARG A 10 -5.27 -12.97 -7.26
C ARG A 10 -4.39 -13.90 -8.09
N ASN A 11 -3.42 -14.50 -7.42
CA ASN A 11 -2.44 -15.42 -8.00
C ASN A 11 -1.53 -14.79 -9.07
N SER A 12 -1.18 -13.50 -8.91
CA SER A 12 -0.18 -12.86 -9.76
C SER A 12 1.20 -13.48 -9.54
N GLN A 13 2.02 -13.50 -10.60
CA GLN A 13 3.38 -14.03 -10.54
C GLN A 13 4.24 -13.31 -9.49
N SER A 14 4.13 -11.99 -9.41
CA SER A 14 4.82 -11.19 -8.38
C SER A 14 3.94 -11.01 -7.12
N PRO A 15 4.51 -11.17 -5.91
CA PRO A 15 3.87 -10.76 -4.67
C PRO A 15 3.93 -9.25 -4.42
N VAL A 16 4.69 -8.49 -5.22
CA VAL A 16 4.93 -7.06 -5.04
C VAL A 16 4.23 -6.24 -6.11
N VAL A 17 3.61 -5.14 -5.69
CA VAL A 17 3.05 -4.10 -6.57
C VAL A 17 3.43 -2.72 -6.06
N THR A 18 3.73 -1.80 -6.98
CA THR A 18 3.91 -0.37 -6.68
C THR A 18 2.72 0.41 -7.21
N ILE A 19 2.11 1.22 -6.34
CA ILE A 19 0.92 1.99 -6.63
C ILE A 19 1.27 3.48 -6.54
N PRO A 20 1.27 4.21 -7.66
CA PRO A 20 1.55 5.64 -7.64
C PRO A 20 0.36 6.41 -7.07
N ILE A 21 0.63 7.31 -6.12
CA ILE A 21 -0.30 8.30 -5.57
C ILE A 21 0.28 9.68 -5.91
N SER A 22 0.30 10.02 -7.20
CA SER A 22 1.05 11.17 -7.73
C SER A 22 0.71 12.51 -7.05
N SER A 23 -0.50 12.66 -6.53
CA SER A 23 -0.95 13.85 -5.77
C SER A 23 -0.25 14.04 -4.42
N LEU A 24 0.46 13.01 -3.94
CA LEU A 24 1.23 13.00 -2.69
C LEU A 24 2.75 13.01 -2.90
N LYS A 25 3.24 13.17 -4.13
CA LYS A 25 4.67 13.32 -4.39
C LYS A 25 5.27 14.46 -3.55
N ASN A 26 6.39 14.19 -2.88
CA ASN A 26 7.10 15.08 -1.96
C ASN A 26 6.32 15.48 -0.68
N LYS A 27 5.09 14.98 -0.48
CA LYS A 27 4.28 15.28 0.72
C LYS A 27 4.57 14.31 1.86
N ALA A 28 4.49 14.83 3.08
CA ALA A 28 4.50 13.98 4.26
C ALA A 28 3.20 13.16 4.28
N ALA A 29 3.33 11.84 4.37
CA ALA A 29 2.20 10.93 4.51
C ALA A 29 2.61 9.73 5.37
N ILE A 30 1.66 9.20 6.12
CA ILE A 30 1.80 7.98 6.91
C ILE A 30 0.92 6.92 6.27
N VAL A 31 1.51 5.74 6.00
CA VAL A 31 0.78 4.58 5.48
C VAL A 31 0.70 3.51 6.54
N LYS A 32 -0.52 3.07 6.84
CA LYS A 32 -0.79 1.93 7.73
C LYS A 32 -1.69 0.90 7.06
N CYS A 33 -1.50 -0.36 7.41
CA CYS A 33 -2.46 -1.41 7.07
C CYS A 33 -3.69 -1.27 7.97
N GLY A 34 -4.82 -0.84 7.40
CA GLY A 34 -6.08 -0.65 8.11
C GLY A 34 -6.83 -1.98 8.33
N TYR A 35 -6.81 -2.88 7.34
CA TYR A 35 -7.53 -4.17 7.41
C TYR A 35 -7.09 -5.20 6.33
N PRO A 36 -7.15 -6.52 6.63
CA PRO A 36 -6.96 -7.08 7.95
C PRO A 36 -5.58 -6.67 8.48
N GLN A 37 -5.49 -6.37 9.77
CA GLN A 37 -4.21 -5.98 10.39
C GLN A 37 -3.27 -7.18 10.57
N GLU A 38 -3.84 -8.37 10.68
CA GLU A 38 -3.11 -9.61 10.90
C GLU A 38 -2.65 -10.27 9.59
N GLY A 39 -1.64 -11.13 9.72
CA GLY A 39 -1.08 -11.92 8.63
C GLY A 39 0.05 -11.22 7.87
N PRO A 40 0.79 -11.98 7.04
CA PRO A 40 2.03 -11.51 6.44
C PRO A 40 1.75 -10.44 5.37
N CYS A 41 2.26 -9.24 5.60
CA CYS A 41 2.23 -8.12 4.66
C CYS A 41 3.40 -7.18 4.96
N ARG A 42 4.03 -6.64 3.92
CA ARG A 42 5.01 -5.56 4.04
C ARG A 42 4.63 -4.43 3.11
N TRP A 43 4.89 -3.19 3.52
CA TRP A 43 4.69 -2.03 2.68
C TRP A 43 5.76 -0.98 2.93
N HIS A 44 5.98 -0.14 1.93
CA HIS A 44 6.91 0.98 2.00
C HIS A 44 6.31 2.18 1.27
N TRP A 45 6.39 3.35 1.90
CA TRP A 45 6.03 4.62 1.29
C TRP A 45 7.28 5.35 0.82
N ASN A 46 7.39 5.57 -0.48
CA ASN A 46 8.41 6.43 -1.07
C ASN A 46 7.83 7.85 -1.23
N ARG A 47 8.20 8.74 -0.31
CA ARG A 47 7.76 10.15 -0.31
C ARG A 47 8.18 10.90 -1.57
N GLU A 48 9.41 10.72 -2.03
CA GLU A 48 9.97 11.49 -3.16
C GLU A 48 9.29 11.12 -4.47
N ALA A 49 8.94 9.84 -4.64
CA ALA A 49 8.20 9.37 -5.80
C ALA A 49 6.68 9.55 -5.66
N GLY A 50 6.16 9.59 -4.42
CA GLY A 50 4.73 9.53 -4.15
C GLY A 50 4.16 8.14 -4.40
N GLU A 51 4.90 7.09 -4.04
CA GLU A 51 4.58 5.70 -4.38
C GLU A 51 4.42 4.82 -3.13
N LEU A 52 3.37 3.99 -3.12
CA LEU A 52 3.19 2.93 -2.13
C LEU A 52 3.55 1.59 -2.75
N THR A 53 4.61 0.96 -2.24
CA THR A 53 4.98 -0.42 -2.60
C THR A 53 4.41 -1.37 -1.56
N VAL A 54 3.71 -2.42 -2.02
CA VAL A 54 3.07 -3.43 -1.16
C VAL A 54 3.54 -4.82 -1.57
N MET A 55 3.87 -5.65 -0.59
CA MET A 55 4.14 -7.08 -0.75
C MET A 55 3.06 -7.92 -0.04
N LEU A 56 2.38 -8.74 -0.82
CA LEU A 56 1.41 -9.75 -0.39
C LEU A 56 1.95 -11.16 -0.72
N PRO A 57 2.63 -11.85 0.24
CA PRO A 57 3.29 -13.13 -0.02
C PRO A 57 2.30 -14.25 -0.36
N GLU A 58 1.12 -14.24 0.24
CA GLU A 58 0.06 -15.21 -0.05
C GLU A 58 -0.54 -14.97 -1.44
N ALA A 59 -0.63 -16.04 -2.24
CA ALA A 59 -1.05 -15.98 -3.64
C ALA A 59 -2.47 -15.44 -3.82
N VAL A 60 -3.36 -15.69 -2.86
CA VAL A 60 -4.70 -15.11 -2.80
C VAL A 60 -4.84 -14.38 -1.48
N SER A 61 -4.79 -13.05 -1.52
CA SER A 61 -4.85 -12.21 -0.31
C SER A 61 -5.24 -10.78 -0.64
N ALA A 62 -5.67 -10.03 0.38
CA ALA A 62 -6.02 -8.63 0.24
C ALA A 62 -5.64 -7.82 1.48
N ARG A 63 -5.38 -6.52 1.28
CA ARG A 63 -5.17 -5.51 2.34
C ARG A 63 -5.81 -4.18 1.94
N VAL A 64 -6.27 -3.43 2.93
CA VAL A 64 -6.71 -2.05 2.82
C VAL A 64 -5.71 -1.18 3.58
N PHE A 65 -5.10 -0.23 2.87
CA PHE A 65 -4.19 0.74 3.44
C PHE A 65 -4.88 2.08 3.65
N GLU A 66 -4.57 2.72 4.78
CA GLU A 66 -4.90 4.11 5.04
C GLU A 66 -3.66 4.97 4.80
N VAL A 67 -3.78 5.94 3.90
CA VAL A 67 -2.76 6.96 3.66
C VAL A 67 -3.24 8.27 4.26
N ILE A 68 -2.58 8.70 5.33
CA ILE A 68 -2.91 9.89 6.11
C ILE A 68 -1.89 10.97 5.77
N TYR A 69 -2.36 12.13 5.32
CA TYR A 69 -1.52 13.27 4.92
C TYR A 69 -2.20 14.57 5.35
N GLU A 70 -1.47 15.68 5.37
CA GLU A 70 -2.05 17.01 5.59
C GLU A 70 -2.92 17.45 4.40
#